data_AF-A0A6I3EB94-F1
#
_entry.id   AF-A0A6I3EB94-F1
#
_cell.length_a   1.000
_cell.length_b   1.000
_cell.length_c   1.000
_cell.angle_alpha   90.00
_cell.angle_beta   90.00
_cell.angle_gamma   90.00
#
_symmetry.space_group_name_H-M   'P 1'
#
loop_
_entity.id
_entity.type
_entity.pdbx_description
1 polymer ?
#
loop_
_entity_poly.entity_id
_entity_poly.type
_entity_poly.pdbx_seq_one_letter_code
_entity_poly.pdbx_strand_id
1 'polypeptide(L)'
;MGLFGKAVDARTSQVLRNELGFDVEFDFVAGGVFKCDPLGFSIKPFMAAVGSDGIFFIHEGRVALALPWSGILSRKPDIWGKGSELQIAIPRVSKYTQPSEFPFCYWHKAEISFNKPEDHEKFLQMYFDSKFNDGFTKESLVLHDEWMRAGIKLPVSEENYMKANQGWGTEESRLDSYRIWGLTQDSLRFLYFVGRSVCRGILPGILIQRAFNLWSETEKLSSKYTGQVMSFGEEFMNLKERTEELTLFRGDPDLWAIGRIEVGVDEWKSEIPTFERLAAFDLQDISGEWTVVPVWSDFHDGSDLVITSVLKELKDESLHLITGKGLVTISNDERPKFSELIKKLT
;
A
#
# COMPACT_ATOMS: atom_id res chain seq x y z
N MET A 1 11.46 22.09 34.65
CA MET A 1 10.27 21.75 33.84
C MET A 1 9.03 22.02 34.69
N GLY A 2 8.26 23.06 34.35
CA GLY A 2 7.31 23.73 35.26
C GLY A 2 5.88 23.20 35.23
N LEU A 3 5.09 23.59 36.25
CA LEU A 3 3.69 23.23 36.52
C LEU A 3 2.75 23.27 35.29
N PHE A 4 3.03 24.14 34.32
CA PHE A 4 2.27 24.26 33.08
C PHE A 4 2.38 23.03 32.17
N GLY A 5 3.52 22.33 32.14
CA GLY A 5 3.68 21.10 31.34
C GLY A 5 2.78 19.98 31.85
N LYS A 6 2.76 19.77 33.17
CA LYS A 6 1.90 18.75 33.81
C LYS A 6 0.40 19.00 33.60
N ALA A 7 -0.01 20.27 33.51
CA ALA A 7 -1.41 20.62 33.25
C ALA A 7 -1.81 20.34 31.79
N VAL A 8 -0.89 20.53 30.84
CA VAL A 8 -1.11 20.20 29.42
C VAL A 8 -1.23 18.69 29.24
N ASP A 9 -0.31 17.92 29.84
CA ASP A 9 -0.32 16.46 29.74
C ASP A 9 -1.62 15.88 30.34
N ALA A 10 -2.01 16.33 31.54
CA ALA A 10 -3.25 15.88 32.19
C ALA A 10 -4.51 16.18 31.36
N ARG A 11 -4.57 17.37 30.73
CA ARG A 11 -5.70 17.73 29.85
C ARG A 11 -5.73 16.87 28.59
N THR A 12 -4.56 16.62 28.01
CA THR A 12 -4.41 15.74 26.84
C THR A 12 -4.86 14.32 27.15
N SER A 13 -4.40 13.73 28.26
CA SER A 13 -4.86 12.41 28.72
C SER A 13 -6.37 12.37 28.92
N GLN A 14 -6.96 13.42 29.50
CA GLN A 14 -8.41 13.50 29.69
C GLN A 14 -9.18 13.50 28.37
N VAL A 15 -8.72 14.25 27.36
CA VAL A 15 -9.35 14.27 26.02
C VAL A 15 -9.26 12.91 25.36
N LEU A 16 -8.07 12.29 25.36
CA LEU A 16 -7.85 10.97 24.74
C LEU A 16 -8.73 9.89 25.40
N ARG A 17 -8.77 9.86 26.74
CA ARG A 17 -9.60 8.92 27.49
C ARG A 17 -11.08 9.11 27.21
N ASN A 18 -11.56 10.36 27.15
CA ASN A 18 -12.96 10.65 26.88
C ASN A 18 -13.39 10.25 25.46
N GLU A 19 -12.52 10.43 24.46
CA GLU A 19 -12.83 10.14 23.06
C GLU A 19 -12.66 8.65 22.70
N LEU A 20 -11.65 7.98 23.27
CA LEU A 20 -11.31 6.60 22.91
C LEU A 20 -11.84 5.57 23.92
N GLY A 21 -12.19 5.99 25.14
CA GLY A 21 -12.74 5.13 26.19
C GLY A 21 -11.69 4.35 27.00
N PHE A 22 -10.40 4.57 26.75
CA PHE A 22 -9.29 3.96 27.49
C PHE A 22 -8.12 4.95 27.65
N ASP A 23 -7.23 4.70 28.61
CA ASP A 23 -6.04 5.52 28.82
C ASP A 23 -5.02 5.27 27.69
N VAL A 24 -4.55 6.35 27.05
CA VAL A 24 -3.53 6.32 26.01
C VAL A 24 -2.21 6.81 26.59
N GLU A 25 -1.16 6.00 26.44
CA GLU A 25 0.20 6.42 26.80
C GLU A 25 0.81 7.29 25.69
N PHE A 26 1.48 8.36 26.08
CA PHE A 26 2.23 9.22 25.17
C PHE A 26 3.50 9.73 25.85
N ASP A 27 4.56 9.90 25.06
CA ASP A 27 5.88 10.32 25.52
C ASP A 27 5.99 11.83 25.68
N PHE A 28 5.31 12.59 24.81
CA PHE A 28 5.27 14.04 24.88
C PHE A 28 4.05 14.66 24.19
N VAL A 29 3.74 15.89 24.58
CA VAL A 29 2.77 16.74 23.87
C VAL A 29 3.52 17.77 23.04
N ALA A 30 3.21 17.82 21.75
CA ALA A 30 3.78 18.75 20.80
C ALA A 30 2.74 19.74 20.28
N GLY A 31 3.20 20.91 19.85
CA GLY A 31 2.36 21.89 19.14
C GLY A 31 2.96 22.23 17.78
N GLY A 32 2.11 22.58 16.82
CA GLY A 32 2.59 22.85 15.47
C GLY A 32 1.50 23.11 14.43
N VAL A 33 1.84 22.81 13.18
CA VAL A 33 0.94 22.89 12.02
C VAL A 33 0.91 21.54 11.32
N PHE A 34 -0.29 21.03 11.05
CA PHE A 34 -0.51 19.84 10.24
C PHE A 34 -1.41 20.20 9.07
N LYS A 35 -1.01 19.85 7.85
CA LYS A 35 -1.81 20.07 6.64
C LYS A 35 -1.86 18.78 5.84
N CYS A 36 -3.00 18.49 5.26
CA CYS A 36 -3.23 17.39 4.35
C CYS A 36 -4.26 17.85 3.32
N ASP A 37 -3.79 18.55 2.29
CA ASP A 37 -4.62 19.22 1.29
C ASP A 37 -5.58 18.25 0.57
N PRO A 38 -5.20 17.02 0.20
CA PRO A 38 -6.13 16.07 -0.43
C PRO A 38 -7.33 15.70 0.45
N LEU A 39 -7.21 15.85 1.77
CA LEU A 39 -8.29 15.59 2.73
C LEU A 39 -9.01 16.88 3.16
N GLY A 40 -8.63 18.04 2.61
CA GLY A 40 -9.11 19.34 3.08
C GLY A 40 -8.82 19.58 4.57
N PHE A 41 -7.82 18.90 5.12
CA PHE A 41 -7.61 18.80 6.56
C PHE A 41 -6.39 19.62 6.97
N SER A 42 -6.61 20.71 7.70
CA SER A 42 -5.54 21.60 8.16
C SER A 42 -5.78 22.01 9.61
N ILE A 43 -4.92 21.57 10.52
CA ILE A 43 -4.97 21.94 11.94
C ILE A 43 -3.87 22.96 12.22
N LYS A 44 -4.27 24.19 12.57
CA LYS A 44 -3.36 25.32 12.83
C LYS A 44 -3.88 26.20 13.99
N PRO A 45 -3.20 26.23 15.15
CA PRO A 45 -2.20 25.28 15.61
C PRO A 45 -2.82 23.93 16.00
N PHE A 46 -2.07 22.83 15.89
CA PHE A 46 -2.43 21.57 16.54
C PHE A 46 -1.84 21.49 17.95
N MET A 47 -2.48 20.68 18.79
CA MET A 47 -1.87 20.01 19.92
C MET A 47 -1.83 18.52 19.58
N ALA A 48 -0.71 17.84 19.77
CA ALA A 48 -0.59 16.41 19.44
C ALA A 48 0.03 15.65 20.59
N ALA A 49 -0.59 14.53 20.97
CA ALA A 49 0.03 13.53 21.84
C ALA A 49 0.82 12.58 20.95
N VAL A 50 2.11 12.41 21.23
CA VAL A 50 3.01 11.56 20.45
C VAL A 50 3.49 10.44 21.38
N GLY A 51 3.25 9.19 21.00
CA GLY A 51 3.55 8.00 21.78
C GLY A 51 4.00 6.82 20.93
N SER A 52 4.23 5.67 21.55
CA SER A 52 4.68 4.44 20.88
C SER A 52 3.74 3.98 19.76
N ASP A 53 2.45 4.28 19.87
CA ASP A 53 1.43 3.82 18.93
C ASP A 53 1.22 4.78 17.75
N GLY A 54 1.69 6.02 17.87
CA GLY A 54 1.57 7.03 16.83
C GLY A 54 1.31 8.43 17.37
N ILE A 55 0.55 9.20 16.59
CA ILE A 55 0.29 10.62 16.81
C ILE A 55 -1.21 10.85 16.88
N PHE A 56 -1.68 11.42 17.99
CA PHE A 56 -3.06 11.83 18.17
C PHE A 56 -3.15 13.35 18.10
N PHE A 57 -3.68 13.87 16.99
CA PHE A 57 -3.94 15.29 16.82
C PHE A 57 -5.22 15.69 17.54
N ILE A 58 -5.09 16.66 18.44
CA ILE A 58 -6.15 17.20 19.28
C ILE A 58 -6.48 18.60 18.79
N HIS A 59 -7.77 18.82 18.50
CA HIS A 59 -8.31 20.11 18.11
C HIS A 59 -9.65 20.33 18.79
N GLU A 60 -9.86 21.53 19.34
CA GLU A 60 -11.11 21.91 20.04
C GLU A 60 -11.58 20.92 21.11
N GLY A 61 -10.65 20.27 21.80
CA GLY A 61 -10.94 19.32 22.88
C GLY A 61 -11.39 17.93 22.41
N ARG A 62 -11.15 17.58 21.14
CA ARG A 62 -11.43 16.27 20.56
C ARG A 62 -10.22 15.71 19.81
N VAL A 63 -10.20 14.40 19.59
CA VAL A 63 -9.24 13.76 18.68
C VAL A 63 -9.70 14.02 17.24
N ALA A 64 -8.98 14.90 16.55
CA ALA A 64 -9.29 15.28 15.17
C ALA A 64 -8.73 14.27 14.16
N LEU A 65 -7.58 13.66 14.47
CA LEU A 65 -6.93 12.63 13.66
C LEU A 65 -6.05 11.76 14.55
N ALA A 66 -6.14 10.45 14.39
CA ALA A 66 -5.16 9.51 14.92
C ALA A 66 -4.34 8.95 13.76
N LEU A 67 -3.03 9.05 13.84
CA LEU A 67 -2.09 8.62 12.81
C LEU A 67 -1.10 7.63 13.43
N PRO A 68 -1.31 6.31 13.26
CA PRO A 68 -0.34 5.32 13.73
C PRO A 68 0.98 5.44 12.97
N TRP A 69 2.10 5.01 13.57
CA TRP A 69 3.40 5.04 12.89
C TRP A 69 3.44 4.21 11.61
N SER A 70 2.72 3.08 11.59
CA SER A 70 2.52 2.27 10.38
C SER A 70 1.76 3.03 9.28
N GLY A 71 0.93 4.01 9.66
CA GLY A 71 0.23 4.93 8.77
C GLY A 71 1.12 6.03 8.19
N ILE A 72 2.35 6.23 8.67
CA ILE A 72 3.33 7.14 8.03
C ILE A 72 4.20 6.29 7.10
N LEU A 73 3.96 6.37 5.79
CA LEU A 73 4.56 5.47 4.81
C LEU A 73 5.96 5.92 4.38
N SER A 74 6.14 7.22 4.17
CA SER A 74 7.44 7.81 3.87
C SER A 74 7.52 9.21 4.44
N ARG A 75 8.76 9.71 4.55
CA ARG A 75 8.98 11.12 4.87
C ARG A 75 10.00 11.75 3.95
N LYS A 76 9.92 13.07 3.84
CA LYS A 76 10.97 13.92 3.32
C LYS A 76 11.19 15.07 4.30
N PRO A 77 12.45 15.41 4.64
CA PRO A 77 12.72 16.62 5.41
C PRO A 77 12.13 17.84 4.71
N ASP A 78 11.46 18.70 5.46
CA ASP A 78 11.10 20.03 4.96
C ASP A 78 12.38 20.85 4.73
N ILE A 79 12.35 21.72 3.73
CA ILE A 79 13.48 22.58 3.30
C ILE A 79 13.95 23.48 4.45
N TRP A 80 13.07 23.80 5.40
CA TRP A 80 13.36 24.66 6.56
C TRP A 80 13.73 23.91 7.84
N GLY A 81 13.83 22.59 7.81
CA GLY A 81 14.40 21.77 8.89
C GLY A 81 13.57 21.68 10.19
N LYS A 82 12.38 22.30 10.26
CA LYS A 82 11.46 22.23 11.43
C LYS A 82 10.21 21.38 11.17
N GLY A 83 10.20 20.68 10.05
CA GLY A 83 9.05 19.94 9.59
C GLY A 83 9.41 18.77 8.69
N SER A 84 8.41 18.03 8.28
CA SER A 84 8.54 16.95 7.31
C SER A 84 7.32 16.92 6.40
N GLU A 85 7.57 16.75 5.11
CA GLU A 85 6.57 16.25 4.19
C GLU A 85 6.41 14.75 4.46
N LEU A 86 5.19 14.32 4.69
CA LEU A 86 4.83 12.94 4.97
C LEU A 86 3.97 12.41 3.83
N GLN A 87 4.16 11.14 3.49
CA GLN A 87 3.11 10.38 2.82
C GLN A 87 2.44 9.50 3.86
N ILE A 88 1.13 9.67 4.04
CA ILE A 88 0.38 9.00 5.10
C ILE A 88 -0.75 8.16 4.54
N ALA A 89 -0.91 6.95 5.06
CA ALA A 89 -2.12 6.15 4.93
C ALA A 89 -3.05 6.46 6.10
N ILE A 90 -4.21 7.05 5.80
CA ILE A 90 -5.28 7.21 6.78
C ILE A 90 -6.41 6.25 6.36
N PRO A 91 -6.68 5.17 7.11
CA PRO A 91 -7.92 4.43 6.90
C PRO A 91 -9.08 5.41 7.13
N ARG A 92 -9.99 5.51 6.16
CA ARG A 92 -11.10 6.48 6.19
C ARG A 92 -12.07 6.12 7.33
N VAL A 93 -11.84 6.62 8.54
CA VAL A 93 -12.77 6.50 9.69
C VAL A 93 -13.71 7.72 9.78
N SER A 94 -13.67 8.62 8.80
CA SER A 94 -14.53 9.81 8.78
C SER A 94 -15.87 9.53 8.11
N LYS A 95 -16.94 9.69 8.88
CA LYS A 95 -18.36 9.77 8.48
C LYS A 95 -18.69 10.92 7.49
N TYR A 96 -17.69 11.68 7.03
CA TYR A 96 -17.88 12.91 6.25
C TYR A 96 -17.37 12.85 4.80
N THR A 97 -16.94 11.68 4.29
CA THR A 97 -16.47 11.58 2.90
C THR A 97 -16.91 10.28 2.25
N GLN A 98 -17.72 10.37 1.17
CA GLN A 98 -18.17 9.23 0.37
C GLN A 98 -17.00 8.55 -0.37
N PRO A 99 -17.02 7.21 -0.52
CA PRO A 99 -15.94 6.42 -1.13
C PRO A 99 -15.84 6.66 -2.64
N SER A 100 -14.64 7.06 -3.07
CA SER A 100 -14.16 6.83 -4.43
C SER A 100 -12.71 6.39 -4.27
N GLU A 101 -12.52 5.07 -4.30
CA GLU A 101 -11.27 4.39 -4.69
C GLU A 101 -10.21 3.98 -3.67
N PHE A 102 -10.08 2.66 -3.47
CA PHE A 102 -8.91 1.95 -2.90
C PHE A 102 -8.18 1.27 -4.07
N PRO A 103 -6.86 1.37 -4.27
CA PRO A 103 -5.80 2.01 -3.50
C PRO A 103 -5.21 3.20 -4.27
N PHE A 104 -5.93 3.80 -5.21
CA PHE A 104 -5.38 4.92 -5.97
C PHE A 104 -5.13 6.17 -5.10
N CYS A 105 -5.78 6.26 -3.95
CA CYS A 105 -5.79 7.46 -3.12
C CYS A 105 -5.88 7.18 -1.60
N TYR A 106 -5.19 6.17 -1.07
CA TYR A 106 -5.04 6.07 0.40
C TYR A 106 -3.82 6.80 0.93
N TRP A 107 -2.88 7.20 0.07
CA TRP A 107 -1.70 7.94 0.51
C TRP A 107 -1.92 9.41 0.25
N HIS A 108 -1.96 10.17 1.33
CA HIS A 108 -2.09 11.60 1.26
C HIS A 108 -0.74 12.22 1.52
N LYS A 109 -0.40 13.23 0.71
CA LYS A 109 0.69 14.13 1.06
C LYS A 109 0.21 15.01 2.21
N ALA A 110 0.97 14.99 3.30
CA ALA A 110 0.75 15.84 4.44
C ALA A 110 2.03 16.59 4.79
N GLU A 111 1.88 17.75 5.41
CA GLU A 111 2.98 18.52 5.98
C GLU A 111 2.79 18.57 7.49
N ILE A 112 3.82 18.21 8.25
CA ILE A 112 3.88 18.44 9.69
C ILE A 112 5.03 19.39 9.99
N SER A 113 4.76 20.43 10.78
CA SER A 113 5.78 21.35 11.29
C SER A 113 5.59 21.52 12.79
N PHE A 114 6.67 21.39 13.56
CA PHE A 114 6.64 21.53 15.00
C PHE A 114 7.07 22.93 15.43
N ASN A 115 6.46 23.45 16.49
CA ASN A 115 6.82 24.75 17.06
C ASN A 115 8.23 24.74 17.66
N LYS A 116 8.68 23.59 18.18
CA LYS A 116 9.97 23.39 18.83
C LYS A 116 10.82 22.39 18.06
N PRO A 117 12.11 22.68 17.79
CA PRO A 117 13.01 21.73 17.15
C PRO A 117 13.15 20.41 17.93
N GLU A 118 13.15 20.45 19.26
CA GLU A 118 13.33 19.26 20.09
C GLU A 118 12.16 18.27 19.97
N ASP A 119 10.95 18.78 19.71
CA ASP A 119 9.75 17.95 19.46
C ASP A 119 9.84 17.28 18.09
N HIS A 120 10.43 17.96 17.10
CA HIS A 120 10.70 17.39 15.78
C HIS A 120 11.76 16.29 15.85
N GLU A 121 12.84 16.51 16.59
CA GLU A 121 13.89 15.49 16.80
C GLU A 121 13.33 14.23 17.45
N LYS A 122 12.48 14.36 18.47
CA LYS A 122 11.78 13.21 19.08
C LYS A 122 10.86 12.50 18.11
N PHE A 123 10.06 13.24 17.33
CA PHE A 123 9.22 12.66 16.29
C PHE A 123 10.05 11.85 15.28
N LEU A 124 11.22 12.38 14.86
CA LEU A 124 12.10 11.68 13.93
C LEU A 124 12.65 10.39 14.54
N GLN A 125 13.09 10.45 15.79
CA GLN A 125 13.59 9.27 16.50
C GLN A 125 12.52 8.18 16.55
N MET A 126 11.30 8.51 16.98
CA MET A 126 10.20 7.54 17.09
C MET A 126 9.75 7.00 15.73
N TYR A 127 9.75 7.82 14.68
CA TYR A 127 9.51 7.36 13.31
C TYR A 127 10.54 6.32 12.88
N PHE A 128 11.83 6.61 13.05
CA PHE A 128 12.88 5.68 12.65
C PHE A 128 12.88 4.39 13.50
N ASP A 129 12.66 4.51 14.81
CA ASP A 129 12.57 3.36 15.70
C ASP A 129 11.39 2.45 15.29
N SER A 130 10.23 3.04 14.98
CA SER A 130 9.09 2.28 14.44
C SER A 130 9.46 1.59 13.13
N LYS A 131 10.09 2.25 12.16
CA LYS A 131 10.47 1.61 10.90
C LYS A 131 11.51 0.51 11.08
N PHE A 132 12.50 0.69 11.94
CA PHE A 132 13.48 -0.37 12.19
C PHE A 132 12.87 -1.56 12.95
N ASN A 133 11.89 -1.31 13.82
CA ASN A 133 11.10 -2.38 14.44
C ASN A 133 10.21 -3.12 13.42
N ASP A 134 9.73 -2.42 12.39
CA ASP A 134 9.01 -3.01 11.25
C ASP A 134 9.92 -3.80 10.28
N GLY A 135 11.22 -3.92 10.57
CA GLY A 135 12.18 -4.73 9.81
C GLY A 135 12.97 -3.96 8.74
N PHE A 136 12.79 -2.64 8.63
CA PHE A 136 13.60 -1.84 7.71
C PHE A 136 15.06 -1.74 8.16
N THR A 137 15.96 -1.66 7.19
CA THR A 137 17.31 -1.10 7.41
C THR A 137 17.32 0.38 6.98
N LYS A 138 18.40 1.10 7.31
CA LYS A 138 18.58 2.47 6.81
C LYS A 138 18.53 2.54 5.28
N GLU A 139 19.18 1.59 4.62
CA GLU A 139 19.21 1.50 3.16
C GLU A 139 17.84 1.17 2.58
N SER A 140 17.16 0.16 3.13
CA SER A 140 15.86 -0.24 2.60
C SER A 140 14.77 0.80 2.82
N LEU A 141 14.86 1.59 3.89
CA LEU A 141 13.96 2.72 4.12
C LEU A 141 14.14 3.83 3.06
N VAL A 142 15.38 4.11 2.65
CA VAL A 142 15.65 5.08 1.58
C VAL A 142 15.04 4.60 0.26
N LEU A 143 15.27 3.33 -0.09
CA LEU A 143 14.70 2.72 -1.30
C LEU A 143 13.17 2.72 -1.24
N HIS A 144 12.58 2.38 -0.09
CA HIS A 144 11.14 2.44 0.13
C HIS A 144 10.57 3.84 -0.14
N ASP A 145 11.22 4.88 0.38
CA ASP A 145 10.81 6.27 0.16
C ASP A 145 10.91 6.67 -1.32
N GLU A 146 11.89 6.15 -2.07
CA GLU A 146 12.00 6.34 -3.53
C GLU A 146 10.84 5.65 -4.27
N TRP A 147 10.52 4.40 -3.94
CA TRP A 147 9.36 3.69 -4.50
C TRP A 147 8.03 4.38 -4.19
N MET A 148 7.87 4.93 -2.99
CA MET A 148 6.67 5.68 -2.59
C MET A 148 6.50 7.01 -3.36
N ARG A 149 7.59 7.58 -3.90
CA ARG A 149 7.53 8.79 -4.73
C ARG A 149 7.23 8.50 -6.19
N ALA A 150 7.47 7.28 -6.66
CA ALA A 150 7.09 6.82 -7.99
C ALA A 150 5.55 6.73 -8.06
N GLY A 151 4.90 7.85 -8.37
CA GLY A 151 3.45 7.96 -8.32
C GLY A 151 2.74 7.03 -9.31
N ILE A 152 1.58 6.52 -8.90
CA ILE A 152 0.64 5.79 -9.76
C ILE A 152 -0.40 6.79 -10.28
N LYS A 153 -0.74 6.70 -11.56
CA LYS A 153 -1.83 7.53 -12.13
C LYS A 153 -3.16 7.08 -11.54
N LEU A 154 -4.05 8.04 -11.27
CA LEU A 154 -5.43 7.73 -10.90
C LEU A 154 -6.10 6.93 -12.03
N PRO A 155 -7.02 6.02 -11.69
CA PRO A 155 -7.78 5.31 -12.69
C PRO A 155 -8.74 6.31 -13.33
N VAL A 156 -9.31 5.89 -14.45
CA VAL A 156 -10.23 6.71 -15.23
C VAL A 156 -11.41 5.83 -15.54
N SER A 157 -12.61 6.28 -15.17
CA SER A 157 -13.84 5.59 -15.56
C SER A 157 -13.95 5.38 -17.07
N GLU A 158 -14.65 4.31 -17.47
CA GLU A 158 -14.89 3.99 -18.89
C GLU A 158 -15.50 5.19 -19.61
N GLU A 159 -16.52 5.82 -19.03
CA GLU A 159 -17.18 7.00 -19.61
C GLU A 159 -16.17 8.13 -19.90
N ASN A 160 -15.31 8.45 -18.92
CA ASN A 160 -14.33 9.51 -19.06
C ASN A 160 -13.26 9.14 -20.10
N TYR A 161 -12.80 7.89 -20.12
CA TYR A 161 -11.84 7.40 -21.10
C TYR A 161 -12.42 7.45 -22.51
N MET A 162 -13.64 6.93 -22.70
CA MET A 162 -14.33 6.90 -23.99
C MET A 162 -14.60 8.31 -24.51
N LYS A 163 -15.03 9.22 -23.64
CA LYS A 163 -15.23 10.63 -23.96
C LYS A 163 -13.93 11.33 -24.38
N ALA A 164 -12.84 11.09 -23.66
CA ALA A 164 -11.53 11.65 -23.99
C ALA A 164 -11.00 11.14 -25.34
N ASN A 165 -11.37 9.92 -25.73
CA ASN A 165 -10.86 9.25 -26.93
C ASN A 165 -11.88 9.19 -28.09
N GLN A 166 -13.02 9.89 -28.03
CA GLN A 166 -14.11 9.80 -29.01
C GLN A 166 -13.70 10.00 -30.48
N GLY A 167 -12.61 10.74 -30.73
CA GLY A 167 -12.09 11.03 -32.07
C GLY A 167 -11.15 9.97 -32.65
N TRP A 168 -10.86 8.90 -31.91
CA TRP A 168 -9.87 7.89 -32.29
C TRP A 168 -10.47 6.47 -32.26
N GLY A 169 -10.21 5.69 -33.31
CA GLY A 169 -10.64 4.28 -33.43
C GLY A 169 -12.15 4.07 -33.58
N THR A 170 -12.57 2.81 -33.64
CA THR A 170 -13.98 2.42 -33.44
C THR A 170 -14.29 2.37 -31.95
N GLU A 171 -15.57 2.30 -31.58
CA GLU A 171 -15.97 2.11 -30.19
C GLU A 171 -15.38 0.82 -29.60
N GLU A 172 -15.41 -0.27 -30.36
CA GLU A 172 -14.78 -1.54 -30.00
C GLU A 172 -13.28 -1.40 -29.76
N SER A 173 -12.54 -0.72 -30.66
CA SER A 173 -11.10 -0.48 -30.47
C SER A 173 -10.81 0.34 -29.21
N ARG A 174 -11.67 1.31 -28.86
CA ARG A 174 -11.53 2.11 -27.64
C ARG A 174 -11.82 1.30 -26.39
N LEU A 175 -12.83 0.42 -26.41
CA LEU A 175 -13.14 -0.47 -25.30
C LEU A 175 -11.99 -1.48 -25.06
N ASP A 176 -11.43 -2.05 -26.12
CA ASP A 176 -10.27 -2.94 -26.00
C ASP A 176 -9.03 -2.20 -25.48
N SER A 177 -8.77 -1.00 -26.00
CA SER A 177 -7.71 -0.12 -25.51
C SER A 177 -7.89 0.21 -24.02
N TYR A 178 -9.13 0.49 -23.59
CA TYR A 178 -9.44 0.77 -22.19
C TYR A 178 -9.14 -0.43 -21.30
N ARG A 179 -9.56 -1.64 -21.68
CA ARG A 179 -9.26 -2.89 -20.94
C ARG A 179 -7.76 -3.13 -20.81
N ILE A 180 -7.01 -3.00 -21.90
CA ILE A 180 -5.55 -3.23 -21.91
C ILE A 180 -4.81 -2.15 -21.13
N TRP A 181 -5.26 -0.89 -21.21
CA TRP A 181 -4.78 0.19 -20.37
C TRP A 181 -4.99 -0.14 -18.89
N GLY A 182 -6.15 -0.69 -18.52
CA GLY A 182 -6.42 -1.16 -17.16
C GLY A 182 -5.45 -2.22 -16.67
N LEU A 183 -5.19 -3.26 -17.48
CA LEU A 183 -4.21 -4.30 -17.17
C LEU A 183 -2.80 -3.73 -16.96
N THR A 184 -2.45 -2.69 -17.72
CA THR A 184 -1.15 -2.00 -17.62
C THR A 184 -1.04 -1.13 -16.37
N GLN A 185 -2.13 -0.47 -15.96
CA GLN A 185 -2.15 0.26 -14.69
C GLN A 185 -2.09 -0.70 -13.50
N ASP A 186 -2.80 -1.83 -13.54
CA ASP A 186 -2.76 -2.85 -12.49
C ASP A 186 -1.34 -3.44 -12.34
N SER A 187 -0.66 -3.75 -13.44
CA SER A 187 0.72 -4.27 -13.43
C SER A 187 1.75 -3.27 -12.92
N LEU A 188 1.63 -1.99 -13.32
CA LEU A 188 2.50 -0.92 -12.84
C LEU A 188 2.35 -0.72 -11.32
N ARG A 189 1.10 -0.69 -10.86
CA ARG A 189 0.73 -0.56 -9.46
C ARG A 189 1.26 -1.74 -8.64
N PHE A 190 1.11 -2.96 -9.16
CA PHE A 190 1.63 -4.16 -8.51
C PHE A 190 3.16 -4.14 -8.43
N LEU A 191 3.86 -3.70 -9.47
CA LEU A 191 5.32 -3.52 -9.45
C LEU A 191 5.77 -2.58 -8.31
N TYR A 192 5.13 -1.42 -8.17
CA TYR A 192 5.45 -0.50 -7.07
C TYR A 192 5.11 -1.09 -5.70
N PHE A 193 4.04 -1.86 -5.58
CA PHE A 193 3.72 -2.61 -4.37
C PHE A 193 4.80 -3.63 -4.01
N VAL A 194 5.26 -4.41 -5.00
CA VAL A 194 6.33 -5.40 -4.79
C VAL A 194 7.62 -4.72 -4.34
N GLY A 195 8.06 -3.66 -5.03
CA GLY A 195 9.29 -2.94 -4.66
C GLY A 195 9.29 -2.45 -3.21
N ARG A 196 8.16 -1.89 -2.74
CA ARG A 196 8.00 -1.44 -1.34
C ARG A 196 7.99 -2.59 -0.35
N SER A 197 7.34 -3.70 -0.71
CA SER A 197 7.25 -4.87 0.16
C SER A 197 8.58 -5.61 0.30
N VAL A 198 9.41 -5.61 -0.75
CA VAL A 198 10.79 -6.10 -0.67
C VAL A 198 11.63 -5.22 0.28
N CYS A 199 11.47 -3.90 0.24
CA CYS A 199 12.15 -3.00 1.18
C CYS A 199 11.80 -3.26 2.66
N ARG A 200 10.62 -3.82 2.92
CA ARG A 200 10.15 -4.24 4.26
C ARG A 200 10.64 -5.64 4.65
N GLY A 201 11.25 -6.39 3.73
CA GLY A 201 11.60 -7.81 3.93
C GLY A 201 10.39 -8.74 3.95
N ILE A 202 9.23 -8.29 3.43
CA ILE A 202 7.99 -9.06 3.36
C ILE A 202 7.97 -9.97 2.13
N LEU A 203 8.41 -9.44 0.98
CA LEU A 203 8.50 -10.18 -0.27
C LEU A 203 9.96 -10.44 -0.64
N PRO A 204 10.27 -11.54 -1.35
CA PRO A 204 11.61 -11.76 -1.88
C PRO A 204 11.91 -10.86 -3.08
N GLY A 205 13.18 -10.44 -3.20
CA GLY A 205 13.66 -9.55 -4.27
C GLY A 205 13.38 -10.05 -5.69
N ILE A 206 13.41 -11.38 -5.90
CA ILE A 206 13.14 -12.00 -7.22
C ILE A 206 11.77 -11.63 -7.81
N LEU A 207 10.79 -11.27 -6.97
CA LEU A 207 9.48 -10.86 -7.45
C LEU A 207 9.51 -9.50 -8.16
N ILE A 208 10.50 -8.65 -7.91
CA ILE A 208 10.62 -7.35 -8.59
C ILE A 208 10.82 -7.55 -10.08
N GLN A 209 11.77 -8.40 -10.48
CA GLN A 209 12.01 -8.69 -11.89
C GLN A 209 10.79 -9.34 -12.55
N ARG A 210 10.11 -10.25 -11.83
CA ARG A 210 8.91 -10.90 -12.35
C ARG A 210 7.75 -9.92 -12.54
N ALA A 211 7.50 -9.02 -11.57
CA ALA A 211 6.50 -7.97 -11.68
C ALA A 211 6.83 -6.96 -12.78
N PHE A 212 8.11 -6.61 -12.94
CA PHE A 212 8.57 -5.73 -14.02
C PHE A 212 8.33 -6.34 -15.40
N ASN A 213 8.61 -7.63 -15.58
CA ASN A 213 8.34 -8.33 -16.83
C ASN A 213 6.86 -8.33 -17.18
N LEU A 214 5.98 -8.60 -16.20
CA LEU A 214 4.53 -8.53 -16.39
C LEU A 214 4.07 -7.14 -16.82
N TRP A 215 4.59 -6.09 -16.17
CA TRP A 215 4.31 -4.72 -16.61
C TRP A 215 4.77 -4.46 -18.04
N SER A 216 6.00 -4.85 -18.38
CA SER A 216 6.56 -4.67 -19.72
C SER A 216 5.74 -5.39 -20.80
N GLU A 217 5.23 -6.58 -20.51
CA GLU A 217 4.33 -7.32 -21.41
C GLU A 217 3.01 -6.58 -21.62
N THR A 218 2.38 -6.09 -20.54
CA THR A 218 1.14 -5.31 -20.66
C THR A 218 1.35 -3.98 -21.39
N GLU A 219 2.47 -3.30 -21.18
CA GLU A 219 2.80 -2.06 -21.87
C GLU A 219 3.05 -2.29 -23.36
N LYS A 220 3.68 -3.41 -23.75
CA LYS A 220 3.80 -3.79 -25.16
C LYS A 220 2.43 -4.00 -25.82
N LEU A 221 1.44 -4.53 -25.08
CA LEU A 221 0.07 -4.64 -25.59
C LEU A 221 -0.60 -3.26 -25.70
N SER A 222 -0.47 -2.43 -24.67
CA SER A 222 -1.02 -1.07 -24.61
C SER A 222 -0.46 -0.19 -25.74
N SER A 223 0.83 -0.31 -26.04
CA SER A 223 1.51 0.49 -27.07
C SER A 223 0.96 0.30 -28.49
N LYS A 224 0.26 -0.80 -28.77
CA LYS A 224 -0.45 -1.02 -30.05
C LYS A 224 -1.55 0.01 -30.28
N TYR A 225 -2.10 0.58 -29.21
CA TYR A 225 -3.18 1.57 -29.25
C TYR A 225 -2.65 3.00 -29.11
N THR A 226 -1.63 3.21 -28.28
CA THR A 226 -1.05 4.55 -28.05
C THR A 226 -0.01 4.95 -29.09
N GLY A 227 0.56 3.99 -29.82
CA GLY A 227 1.69 4.19 -30.73
C GLY A 227 3.01 4.50 -30.03
N GLN A 228 3.05 4.42 -28.71
CA GLN A 228 4.22 4.72 -27.88
C GLN A 228 4.41 3.64 -26.83
N VAL A 229 5.64 3.16 -26.70
CA VAL A 229 6.04 2.27 -25.60
C VAL A 229 6.55 3.15 -24.48
N MET A 230 5.90 3.13 -23.31
CA MET A 230 6.47 3.71 -22.11
C MET A 230 7.68 2.87 -21.67
N SER A 231 8.77 3.55 -21.35
CA SER A 231 9.94 2.95 -20.73
C SER A 231 10.28 3.67 -19.44
N PHE A 232 10.89 2.93 -18.53
CA PHE A 232 11.49 3.51 -17.35
C PHE A 232 12.87 4.08 -17.68
N GLY A 233 13.21 5.22 -17.05
CA GLY A 233 14.53 5.82 -17.15
C GLY A 233 15.57 5.10 -16.29
N GLU A 234 16.83 5.49 -16.44
CA GLU A 234 17.98 4.93 -15.72
C GLU A 234 17.81 4.99 -14.20
N GLU A 235 17.27 6.09 -13.67
CA GLU A 235 17.02 6.24 -12.23
C GLU A 235 16.10 5.14 -11.68
N PHE A 236 15.03 4.81 -12.39
CA PHE A 236 14.12 3.75 -11.97
C PHE A 236 14.76 2.37 -12.10
N MET A 237 15.53 2.14 -13.17
CA MET A 237 16.23 0.86 -13.34
C MET A 237 17.24 0.62 -12.22
N ASN A 238 17.96 1.66 -11.81
CA ASN A 238 18.86 1.62 -10.66
C ASN A 238 18.10 1.37 -9.33
N LEU A 239 16.98 2.05 -9.11
CA LEU A 239 16.10 1.78 -7.95
C LEU A 239 15.66 0.32 -7.91
N LYS A 240 15.22 -0.22 -9.06
CA LYS A 240 14.81 -1.62 -9.20
C LYS A 240 15.94 -2.58 -8.82
N GLU A 241 17.11 -2.43 -9.42
CA GLU A 241 18.28 -3.30 -9.20
C GLU A 241 18.72 -3.28 -7.73
N ARG A 242 18.91 -2.08 -7.15
CA ARG A 242 19.28 -1.92 -5.74
C ARG A 242 18.27 -2.53 -4.77
N THR A 243 16.99 -2.52 -5.13
CA THR A 243 15.93 -3.11 -4.30
C THR A 243 15.92 -4.64 -4.43
N GLU A 244 16.19 -5.17 -5.62
CA GLU A 244 16.27 -6.61 -5.86
C GLU A 244 17.43 -7.28 -5.11
N GLU A 245 18.53 -6.55 -4.91
CA GLU A 245 19.71 -6.98 -4.16
C GLU A 245 19.52 -7.00 -2.62
N LEU A 246 18.39 -6.48 -2.10
CA LEU A 246 18.13 -6.45 -0.66
C LEU A 246 17.92 -7.88 -0.11
N THR A 247 18.77 -8.27 0.85
CA THR A 247 18.67 -9.57 1.54
C THR A 247 17.92 -9.46 2.87
N LEU A 248 16.70 -8.91 2.86
CA LEU A 248 15.87 -8.73 4.06
C LEU A 248 14.86 -9.86 4.29
N PHE A 249 14.38 -10.46 3.20
CA PHE A 249 13.42 -11.56 3.25
C PHE A 249 14.06 -12.82 3.87
N ARG A 250 13.30 -13.54 4.71
CA ARG A 250 13.80 -14.69 5.49
C ARG A 250 13.22 -16.05 5.09
N GLY A 251 12.33 -16.09 4.10
CA GLY A 251 11.77 -17.34 3.56
C GLY A 251 12.53 -17.86 2.34
N ASP A 252 11.97 -18.88 1.69
CA ASP A 252 12.47 -19.41 0.42
C ASP A 252 11.90 -18.59 -0.76
N PRO A 253 12.72 -17.85 -1.52
CA PRO A 253 12.25 -17.06 -2.67
C PRO A 253 11.60 -17.89 -3.78
N ASP A 254 11.97 -19.16 -3.92
CA ASP A 254 11.52 -20.03 -5.01
C ASP A 254 10.08 -20.52 -4.81
N LEU A 255 9.59 -20.45 -3.57
CA LEU A 255 8.20 -20.76 -3.23
C LEU A 255 7.23 -19.62 -3.54
N TRP A 256 7.72 -18.47 -4.04
CA TRP A 256 6.84 -17.35 -4.36
C TRP A 256 6.41 -17.33 -5.83
N ALA A 257 5.14 -17.00 -6.07
CA ALA A 257 4.58 -16.84 -7.41
C ALA A 257 3.77 -15.53 -7.55
N ILE A 258 3.56 -15.10 -8.79
CA ILE A 258 2.66 -13.99 -9.14
C ILE A 258 1.55 -14.52 -10.04
N GLY A 259 0.32 -14.13 -9.74
CA GLY A 259 -0.89 -14.55 -10.45
C GLY A 259 -1.99 -13.51 -10.42
N ARG A 260 -3.03 -13.74 -11.23
CA ARG A 260 -4.26 -12.95 -11.23
C ARG A 260 -5.34 -13.59 -10.37
N ILE A 261 -5.96 -12.78 -9.52
CA ILE A 261 -7.13 -13.13 -8.73
C ILE A 261 -8.35 -12.35 -9.22
N GLU A 262 -9.52 -12.96 -9.18
CA GLU A 262 -10.79 -12.27 -9.39
C GLU A 262 -11.12 -11.39 -8.18
N VAL A 263 -11.66 -10.21 -8.43
CA VAL A 263 -12.15 -9.29 -7.40
C VAL A 263 -13.46 -9.84 -6.84
N GLY A 264 -13.52 -10.10 -5.54
CA GLY A 264 -14.71 -10.63 -4.87
C GLY A 264 -15.93 -9.70 -4.96
N VAL A 265 -17.14 -10.24 -4.76
CA VAL A 265 -18.40 -9.45 -4.81
C VAL A 265 -18.45 -8.38 -3.73
N ASP A 266 -17.86 -8.64 -2.56
CA ASP A 266 -17.74 -7.72 -1.43
C ASP A 266 -16.43 -6.90 -1.46
N GLU A 267 -15.56 -7.14 -2.45
CA GLU A 267 -14.36 -6.35 -2.66
C GLU A 267 -14.66 -5.11 -3.50
N TRP A 268 -14.00 -4.00 -3.19
CA TRP A 268 -14.21 -2.75 -3.91
C TRP A 268 -13.86 -2.90 -5.39
N LYS A 269 -14.81 -2.57 -6.29
CA LYS A 269 -14.62 -2.59 -7.75
C LYS A 269 -13.91 -1.33 -8.22
N SER A 270 -12.81 -1.53 -8.93
CA SER A 270 -11.97 -0.43 -9.42
C SER A 270 -12.57 0.31 -10.60
N GLU A 271 -12.29 1.61 -10.74
CA GLU A 271 -12.43 2.28 -12.05
C GLU A 271 -11.33 1.83 -13.03
N ILE A 272 -10.36 1.02 -12.59
CA ILE A 272 -9.58 0.18 -13.52
C ILE A 272 -10.55 -0.84 -14.13
N PRO A 273 -10.57 -1.00 -15.46
CA PRO A 273 -11.37 -2.01 -16.14
C PRO A 273 -10.78 -3.42 -16.02
N THR A 274 -10.56 -3.88 -14.79
CA THR A 274 -10.19 -5.27 -14.52
C THR A 274 -11.05 -5.82 -13.39
N PHE A 275 -11.79 -6.89 -13.70
CA PHE A 275 -12.42 -7.75 -12.68
C PHE A 275 -11.39 -8.67 -12.02
N GLU A 276 -10.10 -8.48 -12.35
CA GLU A 276 -8.97 -9.25 -11.89
C GLU A 276 -7.84 -8.34 -11.43
N ARG A 277 -6.96 -8.85 -10.56
CA ARG A 277 -5.83 -8.11 -10.00
C ARG A 277 -4.62 -9.01 -9.83
N LEU A 278 -3.43 -8.45 -9.94
CA LEU A 278 -2.20 -9.17 -9.60
C LEU A 278 -2.04 -9.32 -8.08
N ALA A 279 -1.54 -10.48 -7.68
CA ALA A 279 -1.18 -10.81 -6.30
C ALA A 279 0.11 -11.63 -6.26
N ALA A 280 0.85 -11.53 -5.15
CA ALA A 280 1.94 -12.43 -4.80
C ALA A 280 1.43 -13.55 -3.88
N PHE A 281 1.93 -14.76 -4.10
CA PHE A 281 1.53 -16.00 -3.43
C PHE A 281 2.76 -16.68 -2.84
N ASP A 282 2.70 -17.08 -1.58
CA ASP A 282 3.67 -17.98 -0.96
C ASP A 282 3.14 -19.43 -1.03
N LEU A 283 3.93 -20.35 -1.60
CA LEU A 283 3.58 -21.74 -1.83
C LEU A 283 4.30 -22.63 -0.81
N GLN A 284 3.74 -22.82 0.39
CA GLN A 284 4.37 -23.61 1.45
C GLN A 284 3.76 -25.01 1.57
N ASP A 285 4.58 -26.04 1.84
CA ASP A 285 4.12 -27.36 2.30
C ASP A 285 4.01 -27.33 3.83
N ILE A 286 2.80 -27.40 4.36
CA ILE A 286 2.58 -27.51 5.80
C ILE A 286 1.99 -28.90 6.04
N SER A 287 2.80 -29.79 6.62
CA SER A 287 2.37 -31.10 7.12
C SER A 287 1.82 -32.10 6.07
N GLY A 288 2.29 -32.04 4.82
CA GLY A 288 1.84 -32.95 3.75
C GLY A 288 0.53 -32.51 3.08
N GLU A 289 0.07 -31.29 3.40
CA GLU A 289 -0.96 -30.55 2.69
C GLU A 289 -0.38 -29.20 2.23
N TRP A 290 -0.43 -28.93 0.93
CA TRP A 290 0.06 -27.66 0.39
C TRP A 290 -0.85 -26.51 0.80
N THR A 291 -0.27 -25.51 1.46
CA THR A 291 -0.93 -24.24 1.80
C THR A 291 -0.41 -23.16 0.84
N VAL A 292 -1.28 -22.60 0.01
CA VAL A 292 -0.94 -21.39 -0.74
C VAL A 292 -1.48 -20.21 0.04
N VAL A 293 -0.57 -19.35 0.51
CA VAL A 293 -0.89 -18.14 1.25
C VAL A 293 -0.68 -16.92 0.34
N PRO A 294 -1.73 -16.40 -0.30
CA PRO A 294 -1.78 -15.01 -0.73
C PRO A 294 -2.67 -14.26 0.26
N VAL A 295 -2.49 -12.97 0.54
CA VAL A 295 -2.45 -11.93 -0.48
C VAL A 295 -1.57 -10.81 0.05
N TRP A 296 -0.41 -10.64 -0.57
CA TRP A 296 0.25 -9.35 -0.66
C TRP A 296 -0.20 -8.77 -2.00
N SER A 297 -1.30 -8.04 -1.95
CA SER A 297 -1.70 -7.12 -3.01
C SER A 297 -1.85 -5.77 -2.35
N ASP A 298 -1.92 -4.72 -3.15
CA ASP A 298 -2.05 -3.37 -2.64
C ASP A 298 -3.35 -3.08 -1.88
N PHE A 299 -4.25 -4.06 -1.77
CA PHE A 299 -5.48 -4.05 -0.95
C PHE A 299 -5.40 -4.87 0.33
N HIS A 300 -4.51 -5.87 0.38
CA HIS A 300 -4.42 -6.82 1.47
C HIS A 300 -2.95 -6.90 1.92
N ASP A 301 -2.68 -6.43 3.13
CA ASP A 301 -1.37 -6.50 3.80
C ASP A 301 -1.28 -7.85 4.52
N GLY A 302 -1.04 -8.93 3.79
CA GLY A 302 -0.76 -10.26 4.37
C GLY A 302 -1.92 -10.87 5.14
N SER A 303 -3.12 -10.95 4.54
CA SER A 303 -4.21 -11.71 5.18
C SER A 303 -3.93 -13.20 5.06
N ASP A 304 -3.86 -13.92 6.18
CA ASP A 304 -3.65 -15.37 6.20
C ASP A 304 -4.76 -16.08 5.40
N LEU A 305 -4.32 -16.97 4.53
CA LEU A 305 -5.17 -17.78 3.66
C LEU A 305 -4.79 -19.23 3.90
N VAL A 306 -5.76 -20.04 4.30
CA VAL A 306 -5.57 -21.48 4.50
C VAL A 306 -6.12 -22.16 3.25
N ILE A 307 -5.25 -22.66 2.37
CA ILE A 307 -5.68 -23.74 1.49
C ILE A 307 -5.78 -24.99 2.34
N THR A 308 -6.99 -25.32 2.79
CA THR A 308 -7.30 -26.71 3.11
C THR A 308 -7.43 -27.45 1.79
N SER A 309 -6.68 -28.55 1.67
CA SER A 309 -6.63 -29.39 0.49
C SER A 309 -7.98 -30.06 0.16
N VAL A 310 -8.92 -29.32 -0.45
CA VAL A 310 -10.05 -29.95 -1.17
C VAL A 310 -9.61 -30.33 -2.60
N LEU A 311 -8.36 -30.78 -2.77
CA LEU A 311 -7.86 -31.28 -4.05
C LEU A 311 -8.24 -32.75 -4.30
N LYS A 312 -8.89 -33.42 -3.35
CA LYS A 312 -9.30 -34.83 -3.53
C LYS A 312 -10.67 -35.04 -4.18
N GLU A 313 -11.54 -34.02 -4.25
CA GLU A 313 -12.90 -34.21 -4.81
C GLU A 313 -13.44 -33.05 -5.68
N LEU A 314 -12.59 -32.15 -6.18
CA LEU A 314 -13.05 -31.15 -7.16
C LEU A 314 -13.07 -31.75 -8.58
N LYS A 315 -14.15 -32.48 -8.85
CA LYS A 315 -14.68 -32.70 -10.20
C LYS A 315 -15.29 -31.43 -10.81
N ASP A 316 -15.15 -30.27 -10.16
CA ASP A 316 -15.79 -29.03 -10.56
C ASP A 316 -14.78 -27.91 -10.82
N GLU A 317 -15.08 -27.15 -11.86
CA GLU A 317 -14.19 -26.32 -12.66
C GLU A 317 -13.84 -24.98 -11.99
N SER A 318 -13.50 -24.93 -10.70
CA SER A 318 -13.10 -23.69 -10.02
C SER A 318 -12.13 -23.88 -8.84
N LEU A 319 -10.98 -23.20 -8.91
CA LEU A 319 -10.01 -23.15 -7.81
C LEU A 319 -10.38 -21.98 -6.88
N HIS A 320 -11.07 -22.30 -5.79
CA HIS A 320 -11.47 -21.33 -4.77
C HIS A 320 -10.52 -21.38 -3.57
N LEU A 321 -10.11 -20.20 -3.09
CA LEU A 321 -9.20 -19.98 -1.97
C LEU A 321 -9.98 -19.33 -0.82
N ILE A 322 -10.01 -19.94 0.36
CA ILE A 322 -10.74 -19.39 1.54
C ILE A 322 -9.77 -18.61 2.43
N THR A 323 -10.07 -17.34 2.68
CA THR A 323 -9.29 -16.44 3.54
C THR A 323 -10.02 -16.22 4.86
N GLY A 324 -9.30 -15.76 5.90
CA GLY A 324 -9.93 -15.28 7.13
C GLY A 324 -10.85 -14.05 6.95
N LYS A 325 -10.91 -13.45 5.76
CA LYS A 325 -11.68 -12.24 5.41
C LYS A 325 -12.63 -12.41 4.20
N GLY A 326 -12.77 -13.60 3.61
CA GLY A 326 -13.57 -13.81 2.38
C GLY A 326 -13.03 -14.90 1.43
N LEU A 327 -13.66 -15.04 0.26
CA LEU A 327 -13.29 -16.01 -0.79
C LEU A 327 -12.47 -15.30 -1.88
N VAL A 328 -11.29 -15.84 -2.22
CA VAL A 328 -10.45 -15.40 -3.35
C VAL A 328 -10.52 -16.46 -4.45
N THR A 329 -10.72 -16.06 -5.70
CA THR A 329 -10.77 -17.00 -6.84
C THR A 329 -9.61 -16.73 -7.77
N ILE A 330 -8.85 -17.76 -8.14
CA ILE A 330 -7.83 -17.62 -9.19
C ILE A 330 -8.53 -17.51 -10.54
N SER A 331 -8.16 -16.49 -11.31
CA SER A 331 -8.66 -16.27 -12.67
C SER A 331 -8.52 -17.54 -13.51
N ASN A 332 -9.56 -17.84 -14.31
CA ASN A 332 -9.62 -19.03 -15.17
C ASN A 332 -8.33 -19.23 -16.00
N ASP A 333 -7.77 -18.14 -16.53
CA ASP A 333 -6.62 -18.19 -17.43
C ASP A 333 -5.31 -18.53 -16.70
N GLU A 334 -5.21 -18.26 -15.40
CA GLU A 334 -4.02 -18.54 -14.58
C GLU A 334 -4.07 -19.93 -13.92
N ARG A 335 -5.23 -20.60 -13.89
CA ARG A 335 -5.39 -21.91 -13.22
C ARG A 335 -4.46 -23.01 -13.73
N PRO A 336 -4.20 -23.17 -15.05
CA PRO A 336 -3.27 -24.18 -15.53
C PRO A 336 -1.86 -23.97 -14.98
N LYS A 337 -1.40 -22.71 -14.94
CA LYS A 337 -0.09 -22.32 -14.42
C LYS A 337 0.04 -22.59 -12.93
N PHE A 338 -0.97 -22.23 -12.12
CA PHE A 338 -0.99 -22.56 -10.69
C PHE A 338 -1.02 -24.07 -10.45
N SER A 339 -1.79 -24.81 -11.25
CA SER A 339 -1.84 -26.28 -11.17
C SER A 339 -0.49 -26.91 -11.50
N GLU A 340 0.25 -26.40 -12.49
CA GLU A 340 1.61 -26.84 -12.78
C GLU A 340 2.62 -26.49 -11.68
N LEU A 341 2.53 -25.29 -11.11
CA LEU A 341 3.36 -24.87 -9.98
C LEU A 341 3.18 -25.82 -8.80
N ILE A 342 1.93 -26.11 -8.41
CA ILE A 342 1.61 -27.07 -7.34
C ILE A 342 2.16 -28.47 -7.68
N LYS A 343 2.01 -28.93 -8.94
CA LYS A 343 2.54 -30.23 -9.38
C LYS A 343 4.05 -30.35 -9.38
N LYS A 344 4.80 -29.25 -9.57
CA LYS A 344 6.27 -29.25 -9.51
C LYS A 344 6.79 -29.34 -8.08
N LEU A 345 5.95 -28.97 -7.13
CA LEU A 345 6.26 -28.96 -5.72
C LEU A 345 5.93 -30.31 -5.05
N THR A 346 4.96 -31.08 -5.59
CA THR A 346 4.69 -32.50 -5.26
C THR A 346 5.61 -33.47 -5.97
#